data_AF-A0A7K2Z483-F1
#
_entry.id   AF-A0A7K2Z483-F1
#
_cell.length_a   1.000
_cell.length_b   1.000
_cell.length_c   1.000
_cell.angle_alpha   90.00
_cell.angle_beta   90.00
_cell.angle_gamma   90.00
#
_symmetry.space_group_name_H-M   'P 1'
#
loop_
_entity.id
_entity.type
_entity.pdbx_description
1 polymer ?
#
loop_
_entity_poly.entity_id
_entity_poly.type
_entity_poly.pdbx_seq_one_letter_code
_entity_poly.pdbx_strand_id
1 'polypeptide(L)'
;MTDIPPLGPTTAEDSLPTREPEPSTTQGKRPKWPRDTRMDRYDWTRSRGDILAFGESKTLAEWATDTRCSVKRDALRTRLALGWEPETAITRAKHEKPALEFTHNDRTLTLHGWAEQSGIKYHTLYNRITQSGLSFTEALEKGPDGPHFALPLTAFGETKALYRWGVDARAGCTTTTLRKRLAAGWDPEQAITEEPENRARLGDGTPHSAFGRRMGLEDWGRLTHIPADIIRRSMRDHATLDSTLRTLGWTPDCGEPAPAEDPRSGDHARARPPKPGDAPIVAPKTSAPTRPSTADTARSRTTAPAATPTAPTPSTTPRAAGHNAFRRNM
;
A
#
# COMPACT_ATOMS: atom_id res chain seq x y z
N MET A 1 27.94 8.26 -58.02
CA MET A 1 28.02 9.71 -57.83
C MET A 1 26.68 10.26 -58.27
N THR A 2 25.77 10.47 -57.31
CA THR A 2 24.41 10.94 -57.59
C THR A 2 24.25 12.22 -56.80
N ASP A 3 24.30 13.34 -57.52
CA ASP A 3 24.17 14.69 -57.00
C ASP A 3 22.78 14.93 -56.40
N ILE A 4 22.75 15.36 -55.13
CA ILE A 4 21.55 15.81 -54.44
C ILE A 4 21.60 17.34 -54.43
N PRO A 5 20.61 18.05 -55.00
CA PRO A 5 20.58 19.50 -55.02
C PRO A 5 20.25 20.10 -53.64
N PRO A 6 20.69 21.35 -53.35
CA PRO A 6 20.52 21.98 -52.05
C PRO A 6 19.10 22.54 -51.89
N LEU A 7 18.49 22.24 -50.73
CA LEU A 7 17.23 22.83 -50.28
C LEU A 7 17.47 24.28 -49.87
N GLY A 8 16.76 25.20 -50.53
CA GLY A 8 16.76 26.63 -50.19
C GLY A 8 15.99 26.92 -48.88
N PRO A 9 16.26 28.07 -48.24
CA PRO A 9 15.60 28.47 -47.00
C PRO A 9 14.19 29.00 -47.28
N THR A 10 13.17 28.30 -46.79
CA THR A 10 11.78 28.80 -46.72
C THR A 10 11.65 29.71 -45.51
N THR A 11 11.76 31.02 -45.75
CA THR A 11 11.34 32.06 -44.80
C THR A 11 9.81 32.15 -44.84
N ALA A 12 9.14 31.51 -43.88
CA ALA A 12 7.74 31.75 -43.59
C ALA A 12 7.66 32.65 -42.35
N GLU A 13 7.44 33.95 -42.59
CA GLU A 13 7.02 34.91 -41.56
C GLU A 13 5.61 34.52 -41.10
N ASP A 14 5.53 33.73 -40.05
CA ASP A 14 4.27 33.36 -39.40
C ASP A 14 3.86 34.49 -38.45
N SER A 15 2.88 35.28 -38.90
CA SER A 15 2.28 36.36 -38.14
C SER A 15 1.44 35.77 -37.01
N LEU A 16 2.00 35.76 -35.80
CA LEU A 16 1.29 35.33 -34.60
C LEU A 16 0.08 36.24 -34.32
N PRO A 17 -1.14 35.67 -34.18
CA PRO A 17 -2.30 36.46 -33.80
C PRO A 17 -2.14 36.97 -32.36
N THR A 18 -2.25 38.29 -32.21
CA THR A 18 -2.37 39.00 -30.94
C THR A 18 -3.48 38.36 -30.10
N ARG A 19 -3.08 37.66 -29.05
CA ARG A 19 -3.97 36.96 -28.13
C ARG A 19 -4.69 38.00 -27.26
N GLU A 20 -5.98 38.20 -27.50
CA GLU A 20 -6.82 39.05 -26.67
C GLU A 20 -6.77 38.60 -25.19
N PRO A 21 -6.76 39.55 -24.23
CA PRO A 21 -6.72 39.23 -22.82
C PRO A 21 -8.03 38.57 -22.36
N GLU A 22 -7.95 37.28 -22.06
CA GLU A 22 -9.04 36.49 -21.47
C GLU A 22 -9.61 37.19 -20.22
N PRO A 23 -10.95 37.27 -20.09
CA PRO A 23 -11.60 37.91 -18.95
C PRO A 23 -11.23 37.17 -17.66
N SER A 24 -10.64 37.91 -16.73
CA SER A 24 -10.23 37.43 -15.42
C SER A 24 -11.46 36.92 -14.68
N THR A 25 -11.65 35.60 -14.72
CA THR A 25 -12.70 34.90 -13.98
C THR A 25 -12.40 35.10 -12.49
N THR A 26 -13.05 36.11 -11.92
CA THR A 26 -13.01 36.39 -10.48
C THR A 26 -13.62 35.16 -9.82
N GLN A 27 -12.77 34.31 -9.21
CA GLN A 27 -13.18 33.12 -8.46
C GLN A 27 -14.03 33.56 -7.26
N GLY A 28 -15.33 33.74 -7.49
CA GLY A 28 -16.31 33.98 -6.45
C GLY A 28 -16.24 32.83 -5.46
N LYS A 29 -15.97 33.15 -4.19
CA LYS A 29 -16.03 32.20 -3.07
C LYS A 29 -17.37 31.48 -3.15
N ARG A 30 -17.37 30.18 -3.50
CA ARG A 30 -18.59 29.37 -3.60
C ARG A 30 -19.40 29.58 -2.31
N PRO A 31 -20.71 29.88 -2.41
CA PRO A 31 -21.54 30.09 -1.23
C PRO A 31 -21.38 28.90 -0.30
N LYS A 32 -21.03 29.19 0.95
CA LYS A 32 -20.84 28.19 1.99
C LYS A 32 -22.23 27.69 2.32
N TRP A 33 -22.69 26.66 1.60
CA TRP A 33 -23.96 26.00 1.89
C TRP A 33 -24.02 25.74 3.41
N PRO A 34 -25.13 26.07 4.08
CA PRO A 34 -25.29 25.72 5.49
C PRO A 34 -24.90 24.25 5.63
N ARG A 35 -24.20 23.90 6.72
CA ARG A 35 -23.89 22.50 7.04
C ARG A 35 -25.20 21.79 7.32
N ASP A 36 -25.91 21.53 6.24
CA ASP A 36 -27.08 20.71 6.16
C ASP A 36 -26.66 19.37 6.74
N THR A 37 -27.32 18.97 7.81
CA THR A 37 -27.06 17.71 8.48
C THR A 37 -27.14 16.65 7.41
N ARG A 38 -25.99 16.07 7.03
CA ARG A 38 -25.80 15.11 5.92
C ARG A 38 -26.83 13.97 5.89
N MET A 39 -27.56 13.77 6.98
CA MET A 39 -28.64 12.81 7.16
C MET A 39 -29.95 13.21 6.44
N ASP A 40 -30.25 14.49 6.25
CA ASP A 40 -31.50 14.96 5.63
C ASP A 40 -31.55 14.71 4.11
N ARG A 41 -30.40 14.38 3.50
CA ARG A 41 -30.33 13.97 2.10
C ARG A 41 -30.95 12.59 1.84
N TYR A 42 -31.12 11.75 2.87
CA TYR A 42 -31.53 10.36 2.72
C TYR A 42 -32.94 10.14 3.28
N ASP A 43 -33.89 9.86 2.39
CA ASP A 43 -35.24 9.44 2.78
C ASP A 43 -35.26 7.93 3.07
N TRP A 44 -34.80 7.56 4.27
CA TRP A 44 -34.75 6.16 4.69
C TRP A 44 -36.13 5.48 4.74
N THR A 45 -37.24 6.24 4.71
CA THR A 45 -38.59 5.67 4.74
C THR A 45 -38.90 4.90 3.46
N ARG A 46 -38.42 5.39 2.30
CA ARG A 46 -38.54 4.69 1.00
C ARG A 46 -37.84 3.34 0.94
N SER A 47 -36.86 3.13 1.82
CA SER A 47 -36.14 1.87 1.92
C SER A 47 -36.77 0.89 2.92
N ARG A 48 -37.81 1.30 3.64
CA ARG A 48 -38.55 0.48 4.61
C ARG A 48 -39.88 0.06 3.99
N GLY A 49 -40.22 -1.23 4.13
CA GLY A 49 -41.45 -1.80 3.60
C GLY A 49 -41.26 -2.51 2.27
N ASP A 50 -42.38 -2.77 1.60
CA ASP A 50 -42.40 -3.48 0.33
C ASP A 50 -42.10 -2.51 -0.81
N ILE A 51 -41.22 -2.95 -1.71
CA ILE A 51 -40.72 -2.19 -2.84
C ILE A 51 -41.37 -2.77 -4.09
N LEU A 52 -42.16 -1.95 -4.77
CA LEU A 52 -42.80 -2.30 -6.03
C LEU A 52 -41.85 -2.04 -7.20
N ALA A 53 -41.45 -3.10 -7.90
CA ALA A 53 -40.59 -3.05 -9.09
C ALA A 53 -40.95 -4.19 -10.04
N PHE A 54 -40.93 -3.96 -11.35
CA PHE A 54 -41.28 -4.97 -12.37
C PHE A 54 -42.68 -5.59 -12.18
N GLY A 55 -43.62 -4.81 -11.61
CA GLY A 55 -44.97 -5.27 -11.28
C GLY A 55 -45.08 -6.19 -10.06
N GLU A 56 -43.98 -6.48 -9.37
CA GLU A 56 -43.95 -7.30 -8.15
C GLU A 56 -43.68 -6.43 -6.92
N SER A 57 -44.33 -6.73 -5.79
CA SER A 57 -44.08 -6.09 -4.50
C SER A 57 -43.31 -7.05 -3.61
N LYS A 58 -42.05 -6.72 -3.29
CA LYS A 58 -41.18 -7.55 -2.44
C LYS A 58 -40.44 -6.72 -1.42
N THR A 59 -40.03 -7.35 -0.32
CA THR A 59 -39.16 -6.72 0.67
C THR A 59 -37.75 -6.48 0.11
N LEU A 60 -37.02 -5.58 0.75
CA LEU A 60 -35.64 -5.26 0.38
C LEU A 60 -34.67 -6.47 0.47
N ALA A 61 -34.94 -7.43 1.36
CA ALA A 61 -34.13 -8.66 1.50
C ALA A 61 -34.41 -9.67 0.38
N GLU A 62 -35.68 -9.82 0.00
CA GLU A 62 -36.09 -10.67 -1.12
C GLU A 62 -35.53 -10.12 -2.43
N TRP A 63 -35.66 -8.81 -2.69
CA TRP A 63 -35.04 -8.19 -3.86
C TRP A 63 -33.52 -8.38 -3.90
N ALA A 64 -32.81 -8.32 -2.78
CA ALA A 64 -31.36 -8.52 -2.76
C ALA A 64 -30.92 -9.98 -3.04
N THR A 65 -31.85 -10.93 -2.94
CA THR A 65 -31.62 -12.36 -3.23
C THR A 65 -32.14 -12.74 -4.62
N ASP A 66 -33.03 -11.91 -5.19
CA ASP A 66 -33.54 -12.07 -6.55
C ASP A 66 -32.40 -11.98 -7.58
N THR A 67 -32.42 -12.87 -8.57
CA THR A 67 -31.40 -12.96 -9.61
C THR A 67 -31.33 -11.72 -10.50
N ARG A 68 -32.41 -10.93 -10.54
CA ARG A 68 -32.48 -9.66 -11.28
C ARG A 68 -31.71 -8.53 -10.58
N CYS A 69 -31.41 -8.67 -9.28
CA CYS A 69 -30.72 -7.62 -8.53
C CYS A 69 -29.20 -7.72 -8.73
N SER A 70 -28.61 -6.71 -9.38
CA SER A 70 -27.17 -6.64 -9.62
C SER A 70 -26.39 -6.06 -8.44
N VAL A 71 -27.06 -5.67 -7.36
CA VAL A 71 -26.47 -4.93 -6.24
C VAL A 71 -26.74 -5.56 -4.89
N LYS A 72 -25.78 -5.37 -3.97
CA LYS A 72 -25.94 -5.80 -2.57
C LYS A 72 -27.08 -5.04 -1.90
N ARG A 73 -27.73 -5.70 -0.94
CA ARG A 73 -28.81 -5.17 -0.10
C ARG A 73 -28.58 -3.73 0.40
N ASP A 74 -27.41 -3.44 0.96
CA ASP A 74 -27.11 -2.11 1.52
C ASP A 74 -26.96 -1.03 0.44
N ALA A 75 -26.48 -1.40 -0.75
CA ALA A 75 -26.39 -0.48 -1.89
C ALA A 75 -27.79 -0.17 -2.44
N LEU A 76 -28.66 -1.17 -2.56
CA LEU A 76 -30.07 -0.97 -2.93
C LEU A 76 -30.78 -0.05 -1.94
N ARG A 77 -30.62 -0.31 -0.64
CA ARG A 77 -31.16 0.53 0.44
C ARG A 77 -30.73 1.99 0.31
N THR A 78 -29.44 2.22 0.07
CA THR A 78 -28.88 3.57 -0.07
C THR A 78 -29.41 4.27 -1.32
N ARG A 79 -29.59 3.55 -2.44
CA ARG A 79 -30.16 4.11 -3.69
C ARG A 79 -31.61 4.54 -3.51
N LEU A 80 -32.43 3.70 -2.88
CA LEU A 80 -33.83 4.04 -2.59
C LEU A 80 -33.93 5.24 -1.63
N ALA A 81 -33.06 5.29 -0.63
CA ALA A 81 -32.98 6.45 0.28
C ALA A 81 -32.52 7.74 -0.42
N LEU A 82 -31.77 7.62 -1.51
CA LEU A 82 -31.43 8.74 -2.40
C LEU A 82 -32.54 9.08 -3.39
N GLY A 83 -33.70 8.43 -3.30
CA GLY A 83 -34.87 8.69 -4.15
C GLY A 83 -34.77 8.06 -5.54
N TRP A 84 -33.94 7.04 -5.75
CA TRP A 84 -33.88 6.34 -7.04
C TRP A 84 -35.15 5.52 -7.28
N GLU A 85 -35.58 5.43 -8.55
CA GLU A 85 -36.64 4.54 -8.96
C GLU A 85 -36.27 3.07 -8.70
N PRO A 86 -37.17 2.25 -8.12
CA PRO A 86 -36.88 0.87 -7.71
C PRO A 86 -36.24 0.01 -8.81
N GLU A 87 -36.80 0.00 -10.02
CA GLU A 87 -36.29 -0.81 -11.13
C GLU A 87 -34.87 -0.40 -11.54
N THR A 88 -34.60 0.90 -11.57
CA THR A 88 -33.26 1.45 -11.86
C THR A 88 -32.30 1.13 -10.72
N ALA A 89 -32.76 1.20 -9.47
CA ALA A 89 -31.95 0.91 -8.29
C ALA A 89 -31.53 -0.56 -8.20
N ILE A 90 -32.34 -1.48 -8.72
CA ILE A 90 -32.10 -2.93 -8.75
C ILE A 90 -31.21 -3.32 -9.92
N THR A 91 -31.43 -2.76 -11.11
CA THR A 91 -30.75 -3.16 -12.35
C THR A 91 -29.39 -2.52 -12.54
N ARG A 92 -29.26 -1.22 -12.22
CA ARG A 92 -28.04 -0.46 -12.50
C ARG A 92 -26.87 -1.05 -11.72
N ALA A 93 -25.87 -1.60 -12.40
CA ALA A 93 -24.69 -2.14 -11.73
C ALA A 93 -24.03 -1.07 -10.83
N LYS A 94 -23.29 -1.50 -9.81
CA LYS A 94 -22.42 -0.58 -9.07
C LYS A 94 -21.54 0.10 -10.12
N HIS A 95 -21.56 1.43 -10.20
CA HIS A 95 -20.61 2.14 -11.04
C HIS A 95 -19.22 1.70 -10.61
N GLU A 96 -18.61 0.84 -11.42
CA GLU A 96 -17.19 0.58 -11.35
C GLU A 96 -16.57 1.92 -11.67
N LYS A 97 -16.14 2.62 -10.61
CA LYS A 97 -15.37 3.84 -10.80
C LYS A 97 -14.18 3.38 -11.62
N PRO A 98 -13.96 3.92 -12.83
CA PRO A 98 -12.80 3.53 -13.60
C PRO A 98 -11.59 3.73 -12.69
N ALA A 99 -10.71 2.74 -12.65
CA ALA A 99 -9.45 2.89 -11.95
C ALA A 99 -8.76 4.08 -12.61
N LEU A 100 -8.70 5.21 -11.89
CA LEU A 100 -8.00 6.40 -12.37
C LEU A 100 -6.51 6.05 -12.34
N GLU A 101 -5.99 5.63 -13.47
CA GLU A 101 -4.59 5.29 -13.68
C GLU A 101 -3.80 6.53 -14.09
N PHE A 102 -2.62 6.69 -13.50
CA PHE A 102 -1.73 7.80 -13.76
C PHE A 102 -0.32 7.26 -13.99
N THR A 103 0.35 7.78 -15.01
CA THR A 103 1.74 7.45 -15.33
C THR A 103 2.66 8.53 -14.79
N HIS A 104 3.65 8.13 -13.99
CA HIS A 104 4.69 9.01 -13.43
C HIS A 104 5.96 8.21 -13.19
N ASN A 105 7.12 8.71 -13.63
CA ASN A 105 8.42 8.00 -13.60
C ASN A 105 8.34 6.60 -14.23
N ASP A 106 7.77 6.50 -15.44
CA ASP A 106 7.61 5.26 -16.21
C ASP A 106 6.80 4.13 -15.53
N ARG A 107 6.13 4.46 -14.42
CA ARG A 107 5.22 3.55 -13.71
C ARG A 107 3.79 4.02 -13.91
N THR A 108 2.91 3.10 -14.29
CA THR A 108 1.47 3.34 -14.33
C THR A 108 0.84 2.65 -13.13
N LEU A 109 0.28 3.44 -12.22
CA LEU A 109 -0.44 2.94 -11.05
C LEU A 109 -1.80 3.62 -10.94
N THR A 110 -2.73 2.97 -10.25
CA THR A 110 -3.99 3.60 -9.87
C THR A 110 -3.74 4.74 -8.87
N LEU A 111 -4.65 5.71 -8.79
CA LEU A 111 -4.59 6.80 -7.81
C LEU A 111 -4.44 6.28 -6.37
N HIS A 112 -5.06 5.13 -6.07
CA HIS A 112 -4.90 4.46 -4.78
C HIS A 112 -3.50 3.88 -4.61
N GLY A 113 -2.94 3.24 -5.63
CA GLY A 113 -1.57 2.76 -5.62
C GLY A 113 -0.56 3.90 -5.40
N TRP A 114 -0.74 5.02 -6.09
CA TRP A 114 0.07 6.22 -5.88
C TRP A 114 -0.07 6.84 -4.49
N ALA A 115 -1.28 6.85 -3.93
CA ALA A 115 -1.53 7.28 -2.56
C ALA A 115 -0.75 6.42 -1.55
N GLU A 116 -0.82 5.11 -1.70
CA GLU A 116 -0.10 4.16 -0.85
C GLU A 116 1.43 4.29 -1.00
N GLN A 117 1.90 4.40 -2.24
CA GLN A 117 3.32 4.50 -2.57
C GLN A 117 3.96 5.77 -2.02
N SER A 118 3.32 6.92 -2.21
CA SER A 118 3.77 8.25 -1.73
C SER A 118 3.51 8.49 -0.24
N GLY A 119 2.68 7.67 0.40
CA GLY A 119 2.19 7.90 1.76
C GLY A 119 1.18 9.05 1.88
N ILE A 120 0.72 9.63 0.76
CA ILE A 120 -0.33 10.65 0.74
C ILE A 120 -1.69 9.97 0.80
N LYS A 121 -2.60 10.44 1.66
CA LYS A 121 -3.97 9.88 1.70
C LYS A 121 -4.64 9.99 0.33
N TYR A 122 -5.33 8.93 -0.10
CA TYR A 122 -6.07 8.89 -1.36
C TYR A 122 -6.97 10.12 -1.58
N HIS A 123 -7.76 10.48 -0.57
CA HIS A 123 -8.66 11.64 -0.66
C HIS A 123 -7.90 12.97 -0.80
N THR A 124 -6.70 13.09 -0.24
CA THR A 124 -5.87 14.29 -0.39
C THR A 124 -5.40 14.43 -1.84
N LEU A 125 -4.87 13.36 -2.45
CA LEU A 125 -4.50 13.37 -3.86
C LEU A 125 -5.71 13.63 -4.77
N TYR A 126 -6.83 12.93 -4.52
CA TYR A 126 -8.06 13.11 -5.29
C TYR A 126 -8.56 14.56 -5.24
N ASN A 127 -8.60 15.19 -4.06
CA ASN A 127 -9.04 16.57 -3.91
C ASN A 127 -8.08 17.57 -4.56
N ARG A 128 -6.76 17.31 -4.52
CA ARG A 128 -5.77 18.16 -5.20
C ARG A 128 -5.99 18.17 -6.71
N ILE A 129 -6.23 17.01 -7.30
CA ILE A 129 -6.47 16.88 -8.74
C ILE A 129 -7.84 17.48 -9.12
N THR A 130 -8.90 17.11 -8.39
CA THR A 130 -10.28 17.45 -8.80
C THR A 130 -10.79 18.78 -8.29
N GLN A 131 -10.43 19.18 -7.06
CA GLN A 131 -10.93 20.41 -6.43
C GLN A 131 -9.95 21.57 -6.55
N SER A 132 -8.64 21.29 -6.44
CA SER A 132 -7.61 22.32 -6.59
C SER A 132 -7.14 22.50 -8.03
N GLY A 133 -7.48 21.57 -8.94
CA GLY A 133 -7.07 21.62 -10.34
C GLY A 133 -5.55 21.44 -10.54
N LEU A 134 -4.86 20.85 -9.56
CA LEU A 134 -3.42 20.58 -9.68
C LEU A 134 -3.19 19.43 -10.65
N SER A 135 -2.11 19.49 -11.42
CA SER A 135 -1.66 18.35 -12.20
C SER A 135 -1.27 17.19 -11.26
N PHE A 136 -1.30 15.96 -11.79
CA PHE A 136 -0.94 14.77 -11.00
C PHE A 136 0.48 14.87 -10.41
N THR A 137 1.43 15.35 -11.22
CA THR A 137 2.82 15.57 -10.81
C THR A 137 2.89 16.60 -9.67
N GLU A 138 2.32 17.80 -9.83
CA GLU A 138 2.31 18.84 -8.78
C GLU A 138 1.63 18.35 -7.50
N ALA A 139 0.58 17.52 -7.61
CA ALA A 139 -0.12 16.96 -6.46
C ALA A 139 0.77 16.01 -5.64
N LEU A 140 1.64 15.22 -6.31
CA LEU A 140 2.68 14.41 -5.67
C LEU A 140 3.81 15.28 -5.12
N GLU A 141 4.20 16.33 -5.85
CA GLU A 141 5.28 17.23 -5.47
C GLU A 141 5.02 17.98 -4.17
N LYS A 142 3.75 18.34 -3.95
CA LYS A 142 3.29 18.97 -2.72
C LYS A 142 3.47 18.06 -1.49
N GLY A 143 3.57 16.75 -1.70
CA GLY A 143 3.83 15.77 -0.64
C GLY A 143 2.67 15.61 0.36
N PRO A 144 2.77 14.68 1.31
CA PRO A 144 1.79 14.51 2.37
C PRO A 144 1.87 15.62 3.42
N ASP A 145 0.72 16.03 3.95
CA ASP A 145 0.66 17.04 5.01
C ASP A 145 1.11 16.40 6.33
N GLY A 146 2.37 16.59 6.73
CA GLY A 146 2.88 16.14 8.03
C GLY A 146 4.40 16.27 8.18
N PRO A 147 4.91 16.65 9.37
CA PRO A 147 6.33 16.93 9.58
C PRO A 147 7.23 15.71 9.35
N HIS A 148 6.73 14.51 9.65
CA HIS A 148 7.51 13.26 9.51
C HIS A 148 7.83 12.88 8.07
N PHE A 149 7.11 13.42 7.08
CA PHE A 149 7.36 13.12 5.68
C PHE A 149 8.35 14.06 5.03
N ALA A 150 8.58 15.24 5.64
CA ALA A 150 9.55 16.22 5.21
C ALA A 150 10.97 15.91 5.71
N LEU A 151 11.18 14.78 6.41
CA LEU A 151 12.50 14.36 6.87
C LEU A 151 13.42 14.14 5.66
N PRO A 152 14.54 14.88 5.56
CA PRO A 152 15.53 14.64 4.52
C PRO A 152 16.21 13.30 4.79
N LEU A 153 16.30 12.46 3.76
CA LEU A 153 16.97 11.18 3.77
C LEU A 153 18.03 11.18 2.66
N THR A 154 19.28 10.96 3.05
CA THR A 154 20.41 10.84 2.12
C THR A 154 20.61 9.37 1.76
N ALA A 155 20.56 9.06 0.46
CA ALA A 155 20.80 7.73 -0.11
C ALA A 155 21.27 7.88 -1.56
N PHE A 156 22.15 6.99 -2.04
CA PHE A 156 22.70 7.02 -3.41
C PHE A 156 23.38 8.36 -3.77
N GLY A 157 23.98 9.03 -2.78
CA GLY A 157 24.59 10.36 -2.95
C GLY A 157 23.60 11.53 -3.09
N GLU A 158 22.30 11.28 -3.04
CA GLU A 158 21.25 12.30 -3.15
C GLU A 158 20.53 12.49 -1.83
N THR A 159 20.12 13.72 -1.49
CA THR A 159 19.29 13.99 -0.30
C THR A 159 17.90 14.44 -0.74
N LYS A 160 16.89 13.60 -0.50
CA LYS A 160 15.49 13.87 -0.83
C LYS A 160 14.61 13.73 0.41
N ALA A 161 13.44 14.36 0.41
CA ALA A 161 12.44 14.10 1.44
C ALA A 161 11.96 12.64 1.39
N LEU A 162 11.64 12.05 2.55
CA LEU A 162 11.26 10.64 2.66
C LEU A 162 10.13 10.21 1.71
N TYR A 163 9.11 11.07 1.49
CA TYR A 163 8.02 10.76 0.56
C TYR A 163 8.47 10.74 -0.91
N ARG A 164 9.47 11.55 -1.29
CA ARG A 164 10.02 11.58 -2.65
C ARG A 164 10.74 10.28 -2.97
N TRP A 165 11.44 9.69 -1.99
CA TRP A 165 12.01 8.34 -2.15
C TRP A 165 10.94 7.28 -2.39
N GLY A 166 9.78 7.36 -1.74
CA GLY A 166 8.67 6.43 -2.05
C GLY A 166 8.19 6.52 -3.50
N VAL A 167 8.19 7.70 -4.11
CA VAL A 167 7.73 7.92 -5.51
C VAL A 167 8.84 7.62 -6.54
N ASP A 168 10.09 7.46 -6.08
CA ASP A 168 11.24 7.22 -6.93
C ASP A 168 11.15 5.86 -7.63
N ALA A 169 11.64 5.78 -8.87
CA ALA A 169 11.65 4.56 -9.66
C ALA A 169 12.56 3.48 -9.06
N ARG A 170 13.51 3.84 -8.19
CA ARG A 170 14.39 2.90 -7.48
C ARG A 170 13.73 2.27 -6.26
N ALA A 171 12.66 2.87 -5.73
CA ALA A 171 12.00 2.36 -4.54
C ALA A 171 11.20 1.09 -4.84
N GLY A 172 11.55 0.01 -4.15
CA GLY A 172 10.83 -1.26 -4.10
C GLY A 172 9.77 -1.32 -2.99
N CYS A 173 9.63 -0.25 -2.19
CA CYS A 173 8.71 -0.21 -1.05
C CYS A 173 7.99 1.14 -0.91
N THR A 174 6.95 1.16 -0.07
CA THR A 174 6.15 2.36 0.20
C THR A 174 6.83 3.28 1.21
N THR A 175 6.49 4.58 1.21
CA THR A 175 7.01 5.54 2.22
C THR A 175 6.77 5.07 3.67
N THR A 176 5.67 4.36 3.93
CA THR A 176 5.37 3.83 5.26
C THR A 176 6.34 2.72 5.66
N THR A 177 6.71 1.84 4.72
CA THR A 177 7.70 0.79 4.92
C THR A 177 9.09 1.38 5.11
N LEU A 178 9.49 2.36 4.27
CA LEU A 178 10.74 3.10 4.43
C LEU A 178 10.88 3.65 5.85
N ARG A 179 9.84 4.33 6.34
CA ARG A 179 9.84 4.89 7.70
C ARG A 179 10.03 3.82 8.78
N LYS A 180 9.36 2.67 8.65
CA LYS A 180 9.49 1.57 9.63
C LYS A 180 10.90 0.97 9.62
N ARG A 181 11.50 0.80 8.45
CA ARG A 181 12.87 0.30 8.29
C ARG A 181 13.91 1.25 8.88
N LEU A 182 13.80 2.53 8.58
CA LEU A 182 14.69 3.55 9.15
C LEU A 182 14.56 3.64 10.67
N ALA A 183 13.33 3.53 11.21
CA ALA A 183 13.12 3.47 12.65
C ALA A 183 13.70 2.20 13.30
N ALA A 184 13.88 1.13 12.52
CA ALA A 184 14.55 -0.10 12.95
C ALA A 184 16.07 -0.07 12.73
N GLY A 185 16.63 1.05 12.27
CA GLY A 185 18.07 1.22 12.06
C GLY A 185 18.62 0.63 10.75
N TRP A 186 17.76 0.42 9.75
CA TRP A 186 18.20 -0.03 8.43
C TRP A 186 19.00 1.06 7.72
N ASP A 187 19.98 0.64 6.91
CA ASP A 187 20.69 1.53 6.00
C ASP A 187 19.69 2.14 4.97
N PRO A 188 19.77 3.45 4.64
CA PRO A 188 18.86 4.09 3.71
C PRO A 188 18.80 3.45 2.31
N GLU A 189 19.94 3.03 1.75
CA GLU A 189 19.98 2.46 0.40
C GLU A 189 19.34 1.08 0.39
N GLN A 190 19.69 0.25 1.39
CA GLN A 190 19.05 -1.05 1.63
C GLN A 190 17.55 -0.89 1.87
N ALA A 191 17.14 0.08 2.69
CA ALA A 191 15.73 0.30 2.99
C ALA A 191 14.90 0.67 1.76
N ILE A 192 15.48 1.41 0.80
CA ILE A 192 14.83 1.83 -0.46
C ILE A 192 14.74 0.69 -1.47
N THR A 193 15.82 -0.06 -1.65
CA THR A 193 15.93 -1.06 -2.71
C THR A 193 15.35 -2.41 -2.33
N GLU A 194 15.46 -2.81 -1.07
CA GLU A 194 15.03 -4.14 -0.65
C GLU A 194 13.50 -4.24 -0.70
N GLU A 195 12.96 -5.22 -1.40
CA GLU A 195 11.51 -5.43 -1.41
C GLU A 195 11.03 -5.77 0.01
N PRO A 196 9.83 -5.33 0.43
CA PRO A 196 9.31 -5.70 1.73
C PRO A 196 9.18 -7.22 1.81
N GLU A 197 9.95 -7.86 2.71
CA GLU A 197 9.82 -9.29 3.06
C GLU A 197 8.37 -9.68 3.41
N ASN A 198 7.54 -8.70 3.79
CA ASN A 198 6.14 -8.85 4.15
C ASN A 198 5.13 -8.44 3.06
N ARG A 199 5.45 -8.50 1.76
CA ARG A 199 4.38 -8.47 0.73
C ARG A 199 3.38 -9.64 0.93
N ALA A 200 3.84 -10.73 1.56
CA ALA A 200 3.01 -11.84 2.04
C ALA A 200 1.95 -11.46 3.09
N ARG A 201 2.06 -10.31 3.78
CA ARG A 201 1.06 -9.87 4.78
C ARG A 201 -0.08 -9.04 4.21
N LEU A 202 -0.03 -8.62 2.93
CA LEU A 202 -1.20 -8.01 2.27
C LEU A 202 -2.19 -9.07 1.75
N GLY A 203 -1.93 -10.34 2.05
CA GLY A 203 -2.87 -11.45 2.05
C GLY A 203 -2.35 -12.53 3.01
N ASP A 204 -2.50 -12.32 4.32
CA ASP A 204 -2.51 -13.27 5.45
C ASP A 204 -1.46 -14.41 5.55
N GLY A 205 -0.49 -14.49 4.64
CA GLY A 205 0.41 -15.64 4.53
C GLY A 205 1.58 -15.54 5.49
N THR A 206 1.57 -16.38 6.53
CA THR A 206 2.82 -16.73 7.22
C THR A 206 3.77 -17.31 6.15
N PRO A 207 5.01 -16.85 6.01
CA PRO A 207 5.91 -17.39 4.99
C PRO A 207 6.20 -18.86 5.31
N HIS A 208 5.98 -19.73 4.31
CA HIS A 208 6.16 -21.17 4.45
C HIS A 208 7.47 -21.60 3.80
N SER A 209 8.27 -22.35 4.57
CA SER A 209 9.52 -22.93 4.08
C SER A 209 9.23 -24.27 3.41
N ALA A 210 9.67 -24.41 2.17
CA ALA A 210 9.64 -25.67 1.42
C ALA A 210 10.82 -25.75 0.44
N PHE A 211 11.43 -26.93 0.32
CA PHE A 211 12.57 -27.20 -0.58
C PHE A 211 13.70 -26.16 -0.46
N GLY A 212 14.01 -25.72 0.77
CA GLY A 212 15.06 -24.73 1.05
C GLY A 212 14.71 -23.28 0.68
N ARG A 213 13.50 -23.00 0.21
CA ARG A 213 13.01 -21.65 -0.11
C ARG A 213 11.93 -21.22 0.88
N ARG A 214 11.84 -19.93 1.18
CA ARG A 214 10.84 -19.35 2.10
C ARG A 214 10.06 -18.25 1.39
N MET A 215 8.79 -18.50 1.09
CA MET A 215 7.92 -17.57 0.36
C MET A 215 6.44 -17.71 0.78
N GLY A 216 5.58 -16.80 0.34
CA GLY A 216 4.14 -16.86 0.61
C GLY A 216 3.44 -18.00 -0.14
N LEU A 217 2.26 -18.44 0.32
CA LEU A 217 1.49 -19.49 -0.36
C LEU A 217 1.07 -19.09 -1.78
N GLU A 218 0.83 -17.79 -1.99
CA GLU A 218 0.47 -17.20 -3.27
C GLU A 218 1.65 -17.26 -4.24
N ASP A 219 2.87 -17.02 -3.77
CA ASP A 219 4.09 -17.14 -4.58
C ASP A 219 4.41 -18.61 -4.87
N TRP A 220 4.23 -19.50 -3.89
CA TRP A 220 4.25 -20.94 -4.10
C TRP A 220 3.23 -21.37 -5.14
N GLY A 221 2.02 -20.80 -5.11
CA GLY A 221 0.98 -21.12 -6.08
C GLY A 221 1.30 -20.64 -7.50
N ARG A 222 1.99 -19.49 -7.63
CA ARG A 222 2.54 -19.04 -8.93
C ARG A 222 3.65 -19.96 -9.43
N LEU A 223 4.58 -20.35 -8.56
CA LEU A 223 5.72 -21.19 -8.91
C LEU A 223 5.30 -22.61 -9.32
N THR A 224 4.33 -23.17 -8.60
CA THR A 224 3.87 -24.56 -8.78
C THR A 224 2.70 -24.68 -9.76
N HIS A 225 2.11 -23.55 -10.17
CA HIS A 225 0.83 -23.48 -10.87
C HIS A 225 -0.34 -24.13 -10.12
N ILE A 226 -0.23 -24.29 -8.80
CA ILE A 226 -1.29 -24.80 -7.93
C ILE A 226 -1.93 -23.62 -7.19
N PRO A 227 -3.25 -23.39 -7.28
CA PRO A 227 -3.91 -22.31 -6.54
C PRO A 227 -3.60 -22.35 -5.03
N ALA A 228 -3.26 -21.18 -4.45
CA ALA A 228 -2.88 -21.06 -3.05
C ALA A 228 -3.92 -21.66 -2.08
N ASP A 229 -5.21 -21.59 -2.42
CA ASP A 229 -6.29 -22.19 -1.63
C ASP A 229 -6.24 -23.72 -1.57
N ILE A 230 -5.77 -24.38 -2.63
CA ILE A 230 -5.60 -25.84 -2.67
C ILE A 230 -4.43 -26.24 -1.79
N ILE A 231 -3.30 -25.53 -1.91
CA ILE A 231 -2.13 -25.74 -1.05
C ILE A 231 -2.53 -25.53 0.42
N ARG A 232 -3.23 -24.44 0.73
CA ARG A 232 -3.72 -24.12 2.09
C ARG A 232 -4.67 -25.19 2.64
N ARG A 233 -5.56 -25.75 1.81
CA ARG A 233 -6.47 -26.82 2.22
C ARG A 233 -5.73 -28.12 2.52
N SER A 234 -4.81 -28.51 1.63
CA SER A 234 -4.04 -29.74 1.77
C SER A 234 -3.03 -29.69 2.93
N MET A 235 -2.50 -28.50 3.26
CA MET A 235 -1.69 -28.29 4.47
C MET A 235 -2.45 -28.52 5.80
N ARG A 236 -3.79 -28.65 5.78
CA ARG A 236 -4.54 -29.08 6.99
C ARG A 236 -4.41 -30.58 7.23
N ASP A 237 -4.23 -31.35 6.17
CA ASP A 237 -4.13 -32.81 6.19
C ASP A 237 -2.67 -33.28 6.32
N HIS A 238 -1.72 -32.42 5.99
CA HIS A 238 -0.28 -32.70 6.01
C HIS A 238 0.49 -31.81 6.98
N ALA A 239 1.56 -32.33 7.58
CA ALA A 239 2.34 -31.60 8.58
C ALA A 239 3.24 -30.48 7.99
N THR A 240 3.66 -30.58 6.72
CA THR A 240 4.60 -29.62 6.09
C THR A 240 4.21 -29.26 4.66
N LEU A 241 4.61 -28.06 4.21
CA LEU A 241 4.38 -27.62 2.83
C LEU A 241 5.10 -28.53 1.81
N ASP A 242 6.29 -29.04 2.15
CA ASP A 242 7.02 -30.01 1.32
C ASP A 242 6.19 -31.26 1.02
N SER A 243 5.62 -31.87 2.07
CA SER A 243 4.78 -33.07 1.90
C SER A 243 3.52 -32.77 1.08
N THR A 244 2.90 -31.61 1.33
CA THR A 244 1.72 -31.14 0.60
C THR A 244 2.00 -31.01 -0.90
N LEU A 245 3.09 -30.33 -1.28
CA LEU A 245 3.43 -30.12 -2.69
C LEU A 245 3.77 -31.44 -3.40
N ARG A 246 4.49 -32.36 -2.73
CA ARG A 246 4.75 -33.71 -3.25
C ARG A 246 3.47 -34.51 -3.49
N THR A 247 2.52 -34.47 -2.56
CA THR A 247 1.23 -35.16 -2.69
C THR A 247 0.39 -34.57 -3.83
N LEU A 248 0.51 -33.27 -4.08
CA LEU A 248 -0.13 -32.60 -5.22
C LEU A 248 0.61 -32.82 -6.55
N GLY A 249 1.65 -33.67 -6.57
CA GLY A 249 2.40 -34.01 -7.78
C GLY A 249 3.44 -32.98 -8.19
N TRP A 250 3.68 -31.97 -7.36
CA TRP A 250 4.75 -31.00 -7.59
C TRP A 250 6.00 -31.43 -6.83
N THR A 251 7.00 -31.87 -7.58
CA THR A 251 8.39 -31.93 -7.13
C THR A 251 9.15 -30.89 -7.90
N PRO A 252 9.96 -30.03 -7.24
CA PRO A 252 10.83 -29.14 -7.98
C PRO A 252 11.67 -30.02 -8.91
N ASP A 253 11.76 -29.65 -10.18
CA ASP A 253 12.74 -30.24 -11.08
C ASP A 253 14.10 -30.01 -10.43
N CYS A 254 14.62 -31.06 -9.77
CA CYS A 254 16.00 -31.14 -9.36
C CYS A 254 16.81 -31.27 -10.65
N GLY A 255 16.88 -30.17 -11.40
CA GLY A 255 17.78 -30.04 -12.53
C GLY A 255 19.19 -30.28 -12.01
N GLU A 256 19.77 -31.35 -12.55
CA GLU A 256 21.09 -31.91 -12.28
C GLU A 256 21.30 -32.46 -10.85
N PRO A 257 21.44 -33.80 -10.69
CA PRO A 257 22.25 -34.28 -9.58
C PRO A 257 23.60 -33.57 -9.67
N ALA A 258 24.03 -32.92 -8.59
CA ALA A 258 25.40 -32.46 -8.46
C ALA A 258 26.31 -33.58 -8.98
N PRO A 259 27.25 -33.28 -9.90
CA PRO A 259 28.07 -34.30 -10.53
C PRO A 259 28.63 -35.16 -9.41
N ALA A 260 28.33 -36.46 -9.48
CA ALA A 260 28.80 -37.43 -8.49
C ALA A 260 30.30 -37.18 -8.31
N GLU A 261 30.70 -36.71 -7.12
CA GLU A 261 32.11 -36.64 -6.77
C GLU A 261 32.62 -38.07 -6.90
N ASP A 262 33.38 -38.31 -7.96
CA ASP A 262 34.01 -39.58 -8.25
C ASP A 262 35.02 -39.86 -7.12
N PRO A 263 34.79 -40.85 -6.24
CA PRO A 263 35.68 -41.12 -5.12
C PRO A 263 37.00 -41.79 -5.55
N ARG A 264 37.40 -41.67 -6.84
CA ARG A 264 38.58 -42.33 -7.42
C ARG A 264 39.63 -41.39 -8.01
N SER A 265 39.63 -40.09 -7.72
CA SER A 265 40.82 -39.26 -7.97
C SER A 265 41.74 -39.23 -6.75
N GLY A 266 42.27 -40.40 -6.41
CA GLY A 266 43.40 -40.56 -5.51
C GLY A 266 44.67 -40.73 -6.33
N ASP A 267 45.19 -39.65 -6.90
CA ASP A 267 46.48 -39.65 -7.59
C ASP A 267 47.45 -38.64 -6.96
N HIS A 268 48.28 -39.18 -6.07
CA HIS A 268 49.70 -38.89 -5.88
C HIS A 268 50.21 -37.45 -6.10
N ALA A 269 49.95 -36.57 -5.14
CA ALA A 269 50.85 -35.45 -4.86
C ALA A 269 52.16 -36.00 -4.24
N ARG A 270 53.14 -36.32 -5.10
CA ARG A 270 54.53 -36.57 -4.68
C ARG A 270 55.07 -35.34 -3.97
N ALA A 271 55.40 -35.54 -2.70
CA ALA A 271 56.15 -34.60 -1.87
C ALA A 271 57.45 -34.17 -2.59
N ARG A 272 57.57 -32.86 -2.83
CA ARG A 272 58.81 -32.22 -3.22
C ARG A 272 59.58 -31.88 -1.92
N PRO A 273 60.84 -32.29 -1.76
CA PRO A 273 61.59 -31.97 -0.54
C PRO A 273 61.85 -30.46 -0.41
N PRO A 274 61.86 -29.90 0.81
CA PRO A 274 62.11 -28.49 1.04
C PRO A 274 63.57 -28.14 0.75
N LYS A 275 63.78 -27.01 0.04
CA LYS A 275 65.10 -26.38 -0.08
C LYS A 275 65.47 -25.73 1.25
N PRO A 276 66.72 -25.88 1.73
CA PRO A 276 67.22 -25.18 2.91
C PRO A 276 67.74 -23.79 2.53
N GLY A 277 67.41 -22.79 3.35
CA GLY A 277 68.00 -21.45 3.28
C GLY A 277 66.99 -20.37 2.95
N ASP A 278 66.32 -19.84 3.98
CA ASP A 278 66.48 -18.44 4.35
C ASP A 278 65.94 -18.19 5.77
N ALA A 279 66.72 -17.41 6.50
CA ALA A 279 66.57 -17.12 7.93
C ALA A 279 65.51 -16.01 8.18
N PRO A 280 65.16 -15.72 9.44
CA PRO A 280 63.84 -15.22 9.83
C PRO A 280 63.76 -13.69 9.92
N ILE A 281 62.56 -13.15 9.70
CA ILE A 281 62.18 -11.80 10.15
C ILE A 281 61.08 -11.89 11.21
N VAL A 282 61.54 -11.66 12.43
CA VAL A 282 60.94 -11.07 13.63
C VAL A 282 59.55 -10.39 13.50
N ALA A 283 58.57 -10.96 14.24
CA ALA A 283 57.55 -10.34 15.13
C ALA A 283 56.52 -9.31 14.55
N PRO A 284 55.38 -8.97 15.23
CA PRO A 284 55.04 -9.24 16.63
C PRO A 284 53.61 -9.74 16.95
N LYS A 285 53.53 -10.23 18.19
CA LYS A 285 52.36 -10.52 19.04
C LYS A 285 51.13 -9.64 18.79
N THR A 286 49.95 -10.27 18.74
CA THR A 286 48.71 -9.64 19.21
C THR A 286 47.73 -10.67 19.78
N SER A 287 47.73 -10.73 21.11
CA SER A 287 46.59 -10.74 22.01
C SER A 287 45.27 -11.39 21.56
N ALA A 288 44.96 -12.54 22.15
CA ALA A 288 43.59 -13.08 22.24
C ALA A 288 42.73 -12.25 23.20
N PRO A 289 41.44 -11.97 22.90
CA PRO A 289 40.52 -11.46 23.88
C PRO A 289 39.84 -12.60 24.66
N THR A 290 40.11 -12.55 25.96
CA THR A 290 39.46 -13.20 27.10
C THR A 290 37.93 -13.09 27.04
N ARG A 291 37.23 -14.24 27.19
CA ARG A 291 35.82 -14.32 27.57
C ARG A 291 35.64 -13.90 29.04
N PRO A 292 34.71 -12.99 29.37
CA PRO A 292 34.14 -12.96 30.71
C PRO A 292 32.87 -13.82 30.76
N SER A 293 33.01 -14.94 31.48
CA SER A 293 31.93 -15.58 32.23
C SER A 293 31.70 -14.76 33.51
N THR A 294 30.45 -14.42 33.84
CA THR A 294 29.89 -14.55 35.20
C THR A 294 28.47 -14.01 35.29
N ALA A 295 27.64 -14.81 35.99
CA ALA A 295 26.60 -14.43 36.96
C ALA A 295 25.40 -13.63 36.45
N ASP A 296 24.21 -14.22 36.38
CA ASP A 296 23.37 -14.64 37.51
C ASP A 296 22.87 -13.43 38.34
N THR A 297 21.65 -12.99 38.04
CA THR A 297 20.82 -12.20 38.95
C THR A 297 19.37 -12.52 38.64
N ALA A 298 18.87 -13.54 39.34
CA ALA A 298 17.46 -13.71 39.61
C ALA A 298 16.92 -12.46 40.33
N ARG A 299 15.90 -11.82 39.77
CA ARG A 299 15.04 -10.92 40.55
C ARG A 299 13.58 -11.11 40.16
N SER A 300 12.92 -11.91 40.99
CA SER A 300 11.49 -12.02 41.15
C SER A 300 10.84 -10.63 41.16
N ARG A 301 9.82 -10.43 40.33
CA ARG A 301 8.88 -9.32 40.47
C ARG A 301 7.49 -9.86 40.72
N THR A 302 7.14 -9.78 42.00
CA THR A 302 5.82 -9.92 42.60
C THR A 302 4.78 -9.08 41.87
N THR A 303 3.70 -9.73 41.48
CA THR A 303 2.45 -9.15 41.02
C THR A 303 1.72 -8.49 42.20
N ALA A 304 1.35 -7.22 42.05
CA ALA A 304 0.38 -6.54 42.90
C ALA A 304 -0.68 -5.85 42.02
N PRO A 305 -1.99 -6.04 42.29
CA PRO A 305 -3.05 -5.41 41.51
C PRO A 305 -3.35 -4.01 42.05
N ALA A 306 -3.23 -2.98 41.21
CA ALA A 306 -3.58 -1.61 41.54
C ALA A 306 -4.94 -1.23 40.95
N ALA A 307 -5.88 -1.05 41.88
CA ALA A 307 -7.06 -0.19 41.91
C ALA A 307 -7.58 0.47 40.61
N THR A 308 -8.85 0.17 40.35
CA THR A 308 -9.79 0.89 39.47
C THR A 308 -9.96 2.35 39.91
N PRO A 309 -9.80 3.35 39.03
CA PRO A 309 -10.20 4.72 39.33
C PRO A 309 -11.71 4.90 39.14
N THR A 310 -12.39 5.26 40.23
CA THR A 310 -13.79 5.65 40.29
C THR A 310 -14.05 6.91 39.46
N ALA A 311 -15.02 6.86 38.55
CA ALA A 311 -15.46 7.99 37.75
C ALA A 311 -16.18 9.05 38.60
N PRO A 312 -15.94 10.36 38.38
CA PRO A 312 -16.71 11.42 39.04
C PRO A 312 -18.10 11.57 38.40
N THR A 313 -19.11 11.62 39.26
CA THR A 313 -20.51 12.00 38.97
C THR A 313 -20.61 13.40 38.34
N PRO A 314 -21.45 13.62 37.32
CA PRO A 314 -21.72 14.96 36.81
C PRO A 314 -22.67 15.73 37.75
N SER A 315 -22.18 16.85 38.28
CA SER A 315 -22.98 17.84 39.00
C SER A 315 -24.06 18.43 38.10
N THR A 316 -25.31 18.34 38.55
CA THR A 316 -26.49 18.99 38.00
C THR A 316 -26.40 20.51 38.19
N THR A 317 -26.23 21.26 37.10
CA THR A 317 -26.37 22.72 37.11
C THR A 317 -27.84 23.10 36.84
N PRO A 318 -28.46 23.99 37.63
CA PRO A 318 -29.85 24.40 37.43
C PRO A 318 -30.02 25.32 36.21
N ARG A 319 -31.07 25.00 35.46
CA ARG A 319 -31.61 25.70 34.27
C ARG A 319 -32.11 27.09 34.65
N ALA A 320 -31.36 28.13 34.29
CA ALA A 320 -31.80 29.52 34.40
C ALA A 320 -32.84 29.85 33.32
N ALA A 321 -34.02 30.30 33.76
CA ALA A 321 -35.10 30.79 32.93
C ALA A 321 -34.76 32.18 32.38
N GLY A 322 -34.35 32.24 31.11
CA GLY A 322 -34.16 33.49 30.36
C GLY A 322 -35.47 33.94 29.73
N HIS A 323 -36.02 35.02 30.27
CA HIS A 323 -37.17 35.77 29.77
C HIS A 323 -36.98 36.22 28.31
N ASN A 324 -37.95 35.90 27.46
CA ASN A 324 -38.04 36.39 26.09
C ASN A 324 -38.94 37.65 26.08
N ALA A 325 -38.33 38.83 26.18
CA ALA A 325 -39.04 40.10 26.08
C ALA A 325 -39.12 40.54 24.61
N PHE A 326 -40.33 40.47 24.07
CA PHE A 326 -40.81 41.19 22.90
C PHE A 326 -40.33 42.66 22.92
N ARG A 327 -39.67 43.09 21.84
CA ARG A 327 -39.75 44.48 21.38
C ARG A 327 -40.05 44.50 19.88
N ARG A 328 -41.30 44.86 19.59
CA ARG A 328 -41.69 45.58 18.37
C ARG A 328 -41.01 46.95 18.39
N ASN A 329 -40.51 47.40 17.24
CA ASN A 329 -40.91 48.69 16.68
C ASN A 329 -40.37 48.89 15.26
N MET A 330 -41.29 49.39 14.42
CA MET A 330 -41.17 50.32 13.29
C MET A 330 -39.98 50.18 12.34
#